data_AF-A0AAV1L9S7-F1
#
_entry.id   AF-A0AAV1L9S7-F1
#
_cell.length_a   1.000
_cell.length_b   1.000
_cell.length_c   1.000
_cell.angle_alpha   90.00
_cell.angle_beta   90.00
_cell.angle_gamma   90.00
#
_symmetry.space_group_name_H-M   'P 1'
#
loop_
_entity.id
_entity.type
_entity.pdbx_description
1 polymer ?
#
loop_
_entity_poly.entity_id
_entity_poly.type
_entity_poly.pdbx_seq_one_letter_code
_entity_poly.pdbx_strand_id
1 'polypeptide(L)'
;MKISYSSGCKSLGTFICAKASCKGKAGGSGVKISRRQGTFFENVTLDMPHIYYLIYAYSQGWSYNQTIHEDPYKRQRQQCLSPNTICDWYNYCREVVVIYYLEKQNQFTGKIGGPGKIVQIDESKFGKRKYNKGRHIEGHWVLGMIEDGSEDLRLEVCPDNIRSAEHVYKIN
;
A
#
# COMPACT_ATOMS: atom_id res chain seq x y z
N MET A 1 32.46 4.99 -2.64
CA MET A 1 31.38 4.02 -2.35
C MET A 1 31.48 2.90 -3.37
N LYS A 2 31.71 1.65 -2.98
CA LYS A 2 31.79 0.52 -3.93
C LYS A 2 30.49 -0.28 -3.82
N ILE A 3 29.69 -0.26 -4.87
CA ILE A 3 28.48 -1.09 -4.97
C ILE A 3 28.92 -2.41 -5.62
N SER A 4 28.98 -3.48 -4.83
CA SER A 4 29.22 -4.82 -5.36
C SER A 4 27.88 -5.46 -5.73
N TYR A 5 27.63 -5.65 -7.01
CA TYR A 5 26.51 -6.46 -7.49
C TYR A 5 26.98 -7.91 -7.62
N SER A 6 26.43 -8.81 -6.82
CA SER A 6 26.52 -10.25 -7.08
C SER A 6 25.49 -10.60 -8.16
N SER A 7 25.94 -11.06 -9.32
CA SER A 7 25.08 -11.62 -10.37
C SER A 7 24.22 -12.75 -9.77
N GLY A 8 22.90 -12.59 -9.84
CA GLY A 8 21.91 -13.53 -9.27
C GLY A 8 21.27 -13.14 -7.94
N CYS A 9 21.36 -11.87 -7.51
CA CYS A 9 20.95 -11.49 -6.15
C CYS A 9 19.42 -11.50 -5.95
N LYS A 10 18.94 -12.46 -5.14
CA LYS A 10 17.59 -12.50 -4.53
C LYS A 10 17.32 -11.33 -3.55
N SER A 11 18.21 -10.34 -3.45
CA SER A 11 18.13 -9.26 -2.48
C SER A 11 18.66 -7.94 -3.06
N LEU A 12 18.24 -6.80 -2.52
CA LEU A 12 18.75 -5.47 -2.93
C LEU A 12 20.22 -5.22 -2.57
N GLY A 13 20.93 -6.20 -2.00
CA GLY A 13 22.31 -6.08 -1.54
C GLY A 13 22.42 -5.51 -0.13
N THR A 14 23.65 -5.19 0.26
CA THR A 14 24.02 -4.75 1.61
C THR A 14 24.98 -3.56 1.52
N PHE A 15 24.76 -2.53 2.34
CA PHE A 15 25.73 -1.47 2.55
C PHE A 15 26.82 -1.96 3.50
N ILE A 16 28.08 -1.73 3.11
CA ILE A 16 29.25 -2.08 3.90
C ILE A 16 30.03 -0.81 4.20
N CYS A 17 30.21 -0.49 5.48
CA CYS A 17 31.08 0.62 5.86
C CYS A 17 32.55 0.25 5.64
N ALA A 18 33.25 1.02 4.81
CA ALA A 18 34.66 0.79 4.50
C ALA A 18 35.64 1.41 5.51
N LYS A 19 35.15 2.22 6.48
CA LYS A 19 36.00 2.88 7.48
C LYS A 19 36.70 1.84 8.35
N ALA A 20 38.00 2.03 8.58
CA ALA A 20 38.81 1.14 9.41
C ALA A 20 38.25 1.01 10.84
N SER A 21 37.71 2.11 11.40
CA SER A 21 37.07 2.12 12.72
C SER A 21 35.80 1.26 12.82
N CYS A 22 35.19 0.92 11.68
CA CYS A 22 33.97 0.09 11.62
C CYS A 22 34.27 -1.38 11.27
N LYS A 23 35.54 -1.75 11.07
CA LYS A 23 35.97 -3.15 10.89
C LYS A 23 36.20 -3.75 12.27
N GLY A 24 35.47 -4.82 12.60
CA GLY A 24 35.59 -5.46 13.92
C GLY A 24 37.03 -5.94 14.20
N LYS A 25 37.40 -6.01 15.48
CA LYS A 25 38.70 -6.53 15.96
C LYS A 25 38.82 -8.05 15.73
N ALA A 26 38.88 -8.51 14.49
CA ALA A 26 39.32 -9.85 14.06
C ALA A 26 39.04 -10.02 12.56
N GLY A 27 39.79 -9.36 11.67
CA GLY A 27 39.80 -9.65 10.22
C GLY A 27 38.44 -9.59 9.48
N GLY A 28 37.36 -9.17 10.13
CA GLY A 28 36.00 -9.30 9.67
C GLY A 28 35.56 -8.09 8.84
N SER A 29 34.84 -8.36 7.75
CA SER A 29 34.17 -7.33 6.94
C SER A 29 33.42 -6.33 7.83
N GLY A 30 33.52 -5.03 7.54
CA GLY A 30 32.85 -3.97 8.32
C GLY A 30 31.33 -4.18 8.45
N VAL A 31 30.71 -3.44 9.37
CA VAL A 31 29.25 -3.52 9.66
C VAL A 31 28.44 -3.57 8.36
N LYS A 32 27.61 -4.62 8.24
CA LYS A 32 26.76 -4.93 7.10
C LYS A 32 25.33 -4.54 7.41
N ILE A 33 24.76 -3.64 6.62
CA ILE A 33 23.38 -3.15 6.76
C ILE A 33 22.62 -3.53 5.50
N SER A 34 21.49 -4.23 5.62
CA SER A 34 20.68 -4.59 4.44
C SER A 34 20.13 -3.32 3.78
N ARG A 35 20.16 -3.25 2.45
CA ARG A 35 19.53 -2.14 1.71
C ARG A 35 18.00 -2.09 1.85
N ARG A 36 17.41 -3.17 2.37
CA ARG A 36 15.97 -3.30 2.63
C ARG A 36 15.58 -2.86 4.04
N GLN A 37 16.54 -2.70 4.95
CA GLN A 37 16.27 -2.39 6.34
C GLN A 37 15.57 -1.03 6.47
N GLY A 38 14.47 -0.98 7.22
CA GLY A 38 13.65 0.22 7.42
C GLY A 38 12.90 0.69 6.17
N THR A 39 12.67 -0.19 5.19
CA THR A 39 11.96 0.14 3.95
C THR A 39 10.76 -0.77 3.74
N PHE A 40 9.90 -0.43 2.78
CA PHE A 40 8.80 -1.29 2.31
C PHE A 40 9.24 -2.72 1.91
N PHE A 41 10.52 -2.93 1.55
CA PHE A 41 11.06 -4.24 1.17
C PHE A 41 11.70 -5.01 2.34
N GLU A 42 11.60 -4.50 3.57
CA GLU A 42 12.17 -5.16 4.74
C GLU A 42 11.54 -6.54 4.95
N ASN A 43 12.37 -7.53 5.33
CA ASN A 43 11.96 -8.92 5.56
C ASN A 43 11.28 -9.66 4.39
N VAL A 44 11.21 -9.07 3.20
CA VAL A 44 10.62 -9.73 2.04
C VAL A 44 11.44 -10.94 1.60
N THR A 45 10.77 -12.07 1.40
CA THR A 45 11.37 -13.33 0.94
C THR A 45 11.28 -13.51 -0.58
N LEU A 46 10.36 -12.81 -1.22
CA LEU A 46 10.19 -12.81 -2.67
C LEU A 46 11.34 -12.03 -3.36
N ASP A 47 11.72 -12.46 -4.55
CA ASP A 47 12.74 -11.79 -5.34
C ASP A 47 12.19 -10.51 -6.00
N MET A 48 13.04 -9.49 -6.10
CA MET A 48 12.66 -8.17 -6.57
C MET A 48 11.91 -8.16 -7.91
N PRO A 49 12.29 -8.95 -8.95
CA PRO A 49 11.54 -8.99 -10.20
C PRO A 49 10.08 -9.40 -10.01
N HIS A 50 9.79 -10.39 -9.16
CA HIS A 50 8.42 -10.80 -8.85
C HIS A 50 7.66 -9.75 -8.04
N ILE A 51 8.35 -9.05 -7.14
CA ILE A 51 7.75 -7.92 -6.41
C ILE A 51 7.30 -6.84 -7.41
N TYR A 52 8.17 -6.42 -8.32
CA TYR A 52 7.83 -5.42 -9.32
C TYR A 52 6.72 -5.88 -10.26
N TYR A 53 6.72 -7.16 -10.64
CA TYR A 53 5.62 -7.76 -11.40
C TYR A 53 4.29 -7.69 -10.64
N LEU A 54 4.27 -8.03 -9.35
CA LEU A 54 3.06 -7.98 -8.53
C LEU A 54 2.54 -6.55 -8.33
N ILE A 55 3.44 -5.58 -8.12
CA ILE A 55 3.10 -4.15 -8.06
C ILE A 55 2.49 -3.69 -9.39
N TYR A 56 3.10 -4.08 -10.51
CA TYR A 56 2.58 -3.79 -11.84
C TYR A 56 1.18 -4.40 -12.04
N ALA A 57 1.01 -5.70 -11.78
CA ALA A 57 -0.28 -6.38 -11.90
C ALA A 57 -1.37 -5.73 -11.04
N TYR A 58 -1.04 -5.33 -9.81
CA TYR A 58 -1.94 -4.57 -8.94
C TYR A 58 -2.32 -3.24 -9.57
N SER A 59 -1.36 -2.46 -10.08
CA SER A 59 -1.62 -1.16 -10.71
C SER A 59 -2.52 -1.25 -11.94
N GLN A 60 -2.49 -2.39 -12.63
CA GLN A 60 -3.35 -2.67 -13.79
C GLN A 60 -4.72 -3.25 -13.42
N GLY A 61 -5.01 -3.46 -12.13
CA GLY A 61 -6.28 -4.02 -11.67
C GLY A 61 -6.50 -5.48 -12.05
N TRP A 62 -5.42 -6.26 -12.25
CA TRP A 62 -5.53 -7.65 -12.69
C TRP A 62 -6.12 -8.56 -11.63
N SER A 63 -6.96 -9.51 -12.06
CA SER A 63 -7.46 -10.59 -11.20
C SER A 63 -6.35 -11.57 -10.82
N TYR A 64 -6.56 -12.38 -9.77
CA TYR A 64 -5.53 -13.35 -9.33
C TYR A 64 -5.19 -14.36 -10.43
N ASN A 65 -6.21 -14.85 -11.15
CA ASN A 65 -6.00 -15.79 -12.25
C ASN A 65 -5.19 -15.16 -13.39
N GLN A 66 -5.47 -13.90 -13.72
CA GLN A 66 -4.71 -13.16 -14.72
C GLN A 66 -3.25 -12.96 -14.27
N THR A 67 -3.02 -12.56 -13.02
CA THR A 67 -1.67 -12.41 -12.46
C THR A 67 -0.88 -13.72 -12.41
N ILE A 68 -1.54 -14.87 -12.27
CA ILE A 68 -0.87 -16.18 -12.39
C ILE A 68 -0.60 -16.51 -13.86
N HIS A 69 -1.54 -16.19 -14.75
CA HIS A 69 -1.44 -16.49 -16.16
C HIS A 69 -0.36 -15.66 -16.86
N GLU A 70 -0.25 -14.38 -16.53
CA GLU A 70 0.66 -13.42 -17.16
C GLU A 70 2.03 -13.37 -16.47
N ASP A 71 2.29 -14.17 -15.43
CA ASP A 71 3.59 -14.21 -14.74
C ASP A 71 4.70 -14.62 -15.73
N PRO A 72 5.63 -13.70 -16.06
CA PRO A 72 6.67 -13.97 -17.05
C PRO A 72 7.75 -14.92 -16.52
N TYR A 73 7.82 -15.13 -15.20
CA TYR A 73 8.89 -15.87 -14.54
C TYR A 73 8.49 -17.29 -14.12
N LYS A 74 7.19 -17.64 -14.19
CA LYS A 74 6.68 -18.97 -13.76
C LYS A 74 7.38 -20.16 -14.41
N ARG A 75 7.79 -20.04 -15.69
CA ARG A 75 8.51 -21.11 -16.41
C ARG A 75 9.92 -21.28 -15.87
N GLN A 76 10.64 -20.17 -15.66
CA GLN A 76 11.99 -20.17 -15.12
C GLN A 76 12.03 -20.74 -13.70
N ARG A 77 11.00 -20.46 -12.90
CA ARG A 77 10.89 -20.94 -11.51
C ARG A 77 10.29 -22.33 -11.38
N GLN A 78 9.70 -22.86 -12.45
CA GLN A 78 8.91 -24.10 -12.41
C GLN A 78 7.82 -24.08 -11.33
N GLN A 79 7.33 -22.88 -10.99
CA GLN A 79 6.37 -22.65 -9.93
C GLN A 79 5.58 -21.37 -10.24
N CYS A 80 4.25 -21.45 -10.12
CA CYS A 80 3.37 -20.29 -10.21
C CYS A 80 3.29 -19.56 -8.86
N LEU A 81 3.02 -18.25 -8.91
CA LEU A 81 2.62 -17.50 -7.72
C LEU A 81 1.38 -18.12 -7.08
N SER A 82 1.41 -18.28 -5.75
CA SER A 82 0.24 -18.76 -5.02
C SER A 82 -0.80 -17.63 -4.89
N PRO A 83 -2.11 -17.96 -4.85
CA PRO A 83 -3.15 -16.96 -4.61
C PRO A 83 -2.94 -16.18 -3.30
N ASN A 84 -2.42 -16.83 -2.26
CA ASN A 84 -2.11 -16.20 -0.99
C ASN A 84 -1.00 -15.14 -1.15
N THR A 85 0.06 -15.46 -1.88
CA THR A 85 1.12 -14.50 -2.18
C THR A 85 0.58 -13.29 -2.93
N ILE A 86 -0.28 -13.50 -3.93
CA ILE A 86 -0.89 -12.38 -4.68
C ILE A 86 -1.79 -11.54 -3.77
N CYS A 87 -2.59 -12.19 -2.91
CA CYS A 87 -3.43 -11.52 -1.93
C CYS A 87 -2.61 -10.62 -1.00
N ASP A 88 -1.55 -11.17 -0.39
CA ASP A 88 -0.68 -10.43 0.52
C ASP A 88 -0.05 -9.23 -0.16
N TRP A 89 0.50 -9.40 -1.36
CA TRP A 89 1.11 -8.30 -2.11
C TRP A 89 0.12 -7.24 -2.56
N TYR A 90 -1.09 -7.64 -2.97
CA TYR A 90 -2.14 -6.69 -3.28
C TYR A 90 -2.58 -5.92 -2.02
N ASN A 91 -2.59 -6.56 -0.85
CA ASN A 91 -2.86 -5.89 0.41
C ASN A 91 -1.75 -4.90 0.78
N TYR A 92 -0.48 -5.27 0.63
CA TYR A 92 0.64 -4.33 0.83
C TYR A 92 0.54 -3.12 -0.11
N CYS A 93 0.18 -3.31 -1.37
CA CYS A 93 -0.05 -2.19 -2.28
C CYS A 93 -1.23 -1.30 -1.82
N ARG A 94 -2.33 -1.89 -1.35
CA ARG A 94 -3.46 -1.14 -0.78
C ARG A 94 -3.05 -0.34 0.45
N GLU A 95 -2.27 -0.93 1.35
CA GLU A 95 -1.78 -0.25 2.55
C GLU A 95 -0.94 0.97 2.19
N VAL A 96 -0.04 0.86 1.22
CA VAL A 96 0.74 2.00 0.72
C VAL A 96 -0.16 3.11 0.17
N VAL A 97 -1.19 2.73 -0.60
CA VAL A 97 -2.17 3.69 -1.13
C VAL A 97 -2.93 4.37 0.01
N VAL A 98 -3.38 3.63 1.03
CA VAL A 98 -4.08 4.18 2.19
C VAL A 98 -3.19 5.14 2.97
N ILE A 99 -1.93 4.77 3.24
CA ILE A 99 -0.97 5.63 3.94
C ILE A 99 -0.77 6.94 3.18
N TYR A 100 -0.55 6.86 1.86
CA TYR A 100 -0.41 8.05 1.01
C TYR A 100 -1.63 8.97 1.10
N TYR A 101 -2.84 8.40 1.03
CA TYR A 101 -4.07 9.20 1.12
C TYR A 101 -4.26 9.84 2.50
N LEU A 102 -3.98 9.13 3.59
CA LEU A 102 -4.07 9.69 4.94
C LEU A 102 -3.07 10.83 5.14
N GLU A 103 -1.84 10.68 4.64
CA GLU A 103 -0.83 11.74 4.66
C GLU A 103 -1.23 12.95 3.82
N LYS A 104 -1.85 12.72 2.65
CA LYS A 104 -2.40 13.79 1.79
C LYS A 104 -3.58 14.50 2.44
N GLN A 105 -4.53 13.77 3.02
CA GLN A 105 -5.69 14.34 3.71
C GLN A 105 -5.26 15.30 4.83
N ASN A 106 -4.21 14.95 5.58
CA ASN A 106 -3.65 15.80 6.64
C ASN A 106 -3.03 17.12 6.14
N GLN A 107 -2.78 17.27 4.83
CA GLN A 107 -2.28 18.51 4.22
C GLN A 107 -3.41 19.48 3.90
N PHE A 108 -4.65 18.99 3.73
CA PHE A 108 -5.81 19.84 3.48
C PHE A 108 -6.36 20.37 4.80
N THR A 109 -6.53 21.69 4.88
CA THR A 109 -7.03 22.38 6.08
C THR A 109 -8.28 23.19 5.73
N GLY A 110 -9.21 23.33 6.68
CA GLY A 110 -10.45 24.09 6.47
C GLY A 110 -11.57 23.25 5.86
N LYS A 111 -12.60 23.89 5.31
CA LYS A 111 -13.76 23.22 4.69
C LYS A 111 -13.40 22.75 3.27
N ILE A 112 -13.96 21.63 2.83
CA ILE A 112 -13.86 21.19 1.43
C ILE A 112 -14.88 21.95 0.59
N GLY A 113 -14.51 22.37 -0.63
CA GLY A 113 -15.38 23.15 -1.50
C GLY A 113 -15.42 24.65 -1.18
N GLY A 114 -16.56 25.29 -1.49
CA GLY A 114 -16.75 26.74 -1.38
C GLY A 114 -17.60 27.31 -2.54
N PRO A 115 -17.82 28.63 -2.60
CA PRO A 115 -18.58 29.25 -3.68
C PRO A 115 -18.00 28.91 -5.07
N GLY A 116 -18.83 28.36 -5.95
CA GLY A 116 -18.42 27.95 -7.30
C GLY A 116 -17.67 26.61 -7.38
N LYS A 117 -17.53 25.89 -6.26
CA LYS A 117 -16.93 24.55 -6.22
C LYS A 117 -18.01 23.47 -6.13
N ILE A 118 -17.76 22.35 -6.79
CA ILE A 118 -18.62 21.16 -6.73
C ILE A 118 -17.89 20.10 -5.91
N VAL A 119 -18.51 19.64 -4.84
CA VAL A 119 -17.99 18.52 -4.03
C VAL A 119 -18.89 17.31 -4.26
N GLN A 120 -18.28 16.20 -4.67
CA GLN A 120 -18.96 14.92 -4.77
C GLN A 120 -18.87 14.22 -3.41
N ILE A 121 -20.00 13.76 -2.88
CA ILE A 121 -20.09 13.11 -1.58
C ILE A 121 -20.73 11.73 -1.77
N ASP A 122 -20.12 10.69 -1.20
CA ASP A 122 -20.68 9.35 -1.15
C ASP A 122 -20.60 8.77 0.27
N GLU A 123 -21.53 7.86 0.59
CA GLU A 123 -21.61 7.23 1.90
C GLU A 123 -21.36 5.72 1.78
N SER A 124 -20.40 5.20 2.53
CA SER A 124 -20.10 3.77 2.56
C SER A 124 -20.09 3.26 4.00
N LYS A 125 -20.80 2.15 4.24
CA LYS A 125 -20.75 1.46 5.54
C LYS A 125 -19.67 0.38 5.53
N PHE A 126 -18.62 0.59 6.32
CA PHE A 126 -17.50 -0.34 6.46
C PHE A 126 -17.69 -1.22 7.69
N GLY A 127 -17.81 -2.53 7.48
CA GLY A 127 -17.82 -3.50 8.57
C GLY A 127 -18.23 -4.90 8.13
N LYS A 128 -18.48 -5.79 9.10
CA LYS A 128 -18.84 -7.18 8.78
C LYS A 128 -20.26 -7.26 8.25
N ARG A 129 -20.41 -7.95 7.11
CA ARG A 129 -21.72 -8.34 6.57
C ARG A 129 -22.28 -9.53 7.35
N LYS A 130 -23.60 -9.60 7.53
CA LYS A 130 -24.25 -10.79 8.09
C LYS A 130 -23.88 -12.01 7.24
N TYR A 131 -23.26 -13.05 7.79
CA TYR A 131 -22.88 -14.24 7.00
C TYR A 131 -22.05 -13.94 5.73
N ASN A 132 -21.27 -12.86 5.70
CA ASN A 132 -20.57 -12.35 4.50
C ASN A 132 -21.49 -12.06 3.30
N LYS A 133 -22.81 -11.92 3.51
CA LYS A 133 -23.83 -11.69 2.48
C LYS A 133 -24.87 -10.65 2.95
N GLY A 134 -25.38 -9.82 2.04
CA GLY A 134 -26.43 -8.86 2.37
C GLY A 134 -25.98 -7.71 3.29
N ARG A 135 -26.86 -7.28 4.19
CA ARG A 135 -26.74 -6.04 4.99
C ARG A 135 -25.50 -6.05 5.91
N HIS A 136 -24.78 -4.93 5.96
CA HIS A 136 -23.76 -4.63 6.98
C HIS A 136 -24.45 -4.41 8.33
N ILE A 137 -24.34 -5.39 9.24
CA ILE A 137 -24.96 -5.33 10.56
C ILE A 137 -24.12 -4.47 11.49
N GLU A 138 -22.83 -4.74 11.52
CA GLU A 138 -21.84 -4.04 12.35
C GLU A 138 -20.88 -3.28 11.44
N GLY A 139 -20.46 -2.08 11.83
CA GLY A 139 -19.56 -1.26 11.05
C GLY A 139 -19.80 0.24 11.20
N HIS A 140 -18.86 1.03 10.72
CA HIS A 140 -18.89 2.49 10.73
C HIS A 140 -19.36 3.02 9.37
N TRP A 141 -20.27 3.98 9.38
CA TRP A 141 -20.50 4.83 8.23
C TRP A 141 -19.30 5.75 8.03
N VAL A 142 -18.85 5.85 6.79
CA VAL A 142 -17.78 6.74 6.37
C VAL A 142 -18.30 7.54 5.18
N LEU A 143 -18.10 8.85 5.23
CA LEU A 143 -18.34 9.77 4.14
C LEU A 143 -17.04 9.96 3.36
N GLY A 144 -17.11 9.73 2.06
CA GLY A 144 -16.07 10.10 1.12
C GLY A 144 -16.45 11.38 0.39
N MET A 145 -15.54 12.33 0.33
CA MET A 145 -15.75 13.65 -0.28
C MET A 145 -14.58 13.98 -1.20
N ILE A 146 -14.86 14.45 -2.43
CA ILE A 146 -13.83 14.95 -3.34
C ILE A 146 -14.31 16.23 -4.04
N GLU A 147 -13.50 17.29 -4.01
CA GLU A 147 -13.76 18.49 -4.81
C GLU A 147 -13.41 18.20 -6.28
N ASP A 148 -14.38 18.44 -7.17
CA ASP A 148 -14.25 18.19 -8.60
C ASP A 148 -13.09 18.98 -9.22
N GLY A 149 -12.29 18.30 -10.04
CA GLY A 149 -11.06 18.87 -10.62
C GLY A 149 -9.92 19.13 -9.62
N SER A 150 -10.00 18.63 -8.38
CA SER A 150 -8.94 18.72 -7.38
C SER A 150 -8.46 17.35 -6.88
N GLU A 151 -7.37 17.34 -6.12
CA GLU A 151 -6.90 16.17 -5.37
C GLU A 151 -7.32 16.20 -3.88
N ASP A 152 -8.21 17.12 -3.47
CA ASP A 152 -8.73 17.19 -2.09
C ASP A 152 -9.79 16.10 -1.88
N LEU A 153 -9.30 14.90 -1.55
CA LEU A 153 -10.10 13.76 -1.10
C LEU A 153 -10.11 13.71 0.43
N ARG A 154 -11.30 13.56 1.00
CA ARG A 154 -11.50 13.43 2.45
C ARG A 154 -12.37 12.24 2.79
N LEU A 155 -11.94 11.48 3.79
CA LEU A 155 -12.69 10.40 4.41
C LEU A 155 -12.98 10.77 5.87
N GLU A 156 -14.26 10.80 6.22
CA GLU A 156 -14.70 11.10 7.58
C GLU A 156 -15.63 10.01 8.11
N VAL A 157 -15.35 9.51 9.31
CA VAL A 157 -16.24 8.57 10.00
C VAL A 157 -17.45 9.36 10.51
N CYS A 158 -18.66 8.92 10.18
CA CYS A 158 -19.87 9.59 10.66
C CYS A 158 -19.92 9.57 12.20
N PRO A 159 -20.10 10.74 12.85
CA PRO A 159 -20.36 10.82 14.27
C PRO A 159 -21.53 9.92 14.69
N ASP A 160 -21.39 9.26 15.84
CA ASP A 160 -22.38 8.34 16.42
C ASP A 160 -22.80 7.17 15.52
N ASN A 161 -22.12 6.97 14.39
CA ASN A 161 -22.44 5.95 13.40
C ASN A 161 -23.89 6.03 12.86
N ILE A 162 -24.45 7.25 12.81
CA ILE A 162 -25.81 7.50 12.34
C ILE A 162 -25.76 7.99 10.89
N ARG A 163 -26.53 7.32 10.03
CA ARG A 163 -26.79 7.78 8.66
C ARG A 163 -28.00 8.72 8.67
N SER A 164 -27.77 10.02 8.73
CA SER A 164 -28.84 11.01 8.50
C SER A 164 -28.36 12.11 7.58
N ALA A 165 -29.27 12.62 6.74
CA ALA A 165 -28.99 13.72 5.82
C ALA A 165 -28.45 14.96 6.55
N GLU A 166 -28.87 15.18 7.81
CA GLU A 166 -28.39 16.28 8.63
C GLU A 166 -26.89 16.22 8.95
N HIS A 167 -26.30 15.03 9.04
CA HIS A 167 -24.86 14.91 9.31
C HIS A 167 -24.01 15.32 8.10
N VAL A 168 -24.50 15.07 6.88
CA VAL A 168 -23.86 15.51 5.64
C VAL A 168 -23.75 17.05 5.59
N TYR A 169 -24.74 17.75 6.12
CA TYR A 169 -24.74 19.22 6.20
C TYR A 169 -23.92 19.79 7.38
N LYS A 170 -23.66 19.02 8.44
CA LYS A 170 -22.94 19.49 9.63
C LYS A 170 -21.42 19.37 9.52
N ILE A 171 -20.94 18.50 8.64
CA ILE A 171 -19.51 18.31 8.38
C ILE A 171 -18.93 19.40 7.46
N ASN A 172 -19.80 20.12 6.74
CA ASN A 172 -19.42 21.21 5.83
C ASN A 172 -19.60 22.62 6.39
#